data_AF-A0A917NQT9-F1
#
_entry.id   AF-A0A917NQT9-F1
#
_cell.length_a   1.000
_cell.length_b   1.000
_cell.length_c   1.000
_cell.angle_alpha   90.00
_cell.angle_beta   90.00
_cell.angle_gamma   90.00
#
_symmetry.space_group_name_H-M   'P 1'
#
loop_
_entity.id
_entity.type
_entity.pdbx_description
1 polymer ?
#
loop_
_entity_poly.entity_id
_entity_poly.type
_entity_poly.pdbx_seq_one_letter_code
_entity_poly.pdbx_strand_id
1 'polypeptide(L)' 'MRQRTPAGRWGRTEDLVGGVLFLASPAADFVGGQVLYVDGGMTSVL' A
#
# COMPACT_ATOMS: atom_id res chain seq x y z
N MET A 1 -1.59 -10.39 19.48
CA MET A 1 -1.17 -9.39 18.47
C MET A 1 0.28 -8.97 18.71
N ARG A 2 1.25 -9.82 18.36
CA ARG A 2 2.69 -9.51 18.53
C ARG A 2 3.36 -9.03 17.23
N GLN A 3 2.58 -8.84 16.18
CA GLN A 3 3.03 -8.38 14.87
C GLN A 3 2.29 -7.10 14.54
N ARG A 4 3.06 -6.04 14.25
CA ARG A 4 2.62 -4.64 14.20
C ARG A 4 1.56 -4.36 13.12
N THR A 5 1.66 -5.07 12.00
CA THR A 5 0.71 -5.07 10.88
C THR A 5 0.45 -6.53 10.48
N PRO A 6 -0.60 -6.83 9.69
CA PRO A 6 -0.79 -8.16 9.10
C PRO A 6 0.40 -8.67 8.29
N ALA A 7 1.17 -7.75 7.69
CA ALA A 7 2.42 -8.07 7.01
C ALA A 7 3.59 -8.44 7.95
N GLY A 8 3.38 -8.51 9.27
CA GLY A 8 4.37 -9.01 10.22
C GLY A 8 5.45 -8.00 10.62
N ARG A 9 5.47 -6.79 10.03
CA ARG A 9 6.51 -5.77 10.24
C ARG A 9 5.98 -4.34 10.13
N TRP A 10 6.76 -3.37 10.62
CA TRP A 10 6.51 -1.98 10.27
C TRP A 10 6.83 -1.74 8.80
N GLY A 11 6.01 -0.91 8.16
CA GLY A 11 6.31 -0.35 6.86
C GLY A 11 7.58 0.51 6.92
N ARG A 12 8.28 0.56 5.80
CA ARG A 12 9.37 1.48 5.51
C ARG A 12 8.98 2.38 4.35
N THR A 13 9.70 3.47 4.15
CA THR A 13 9.42 4.40 3.05
C THR A 13 9.50 3.72 1.69
N GLU A 14 10.36 2.72 1.53
CA GLU A 14 10.52 1.97 0.28
C GLU A 14 9.26 1.17 -0.10
N ASP A 15 8.42 0.79 0.87
CA ASP A 15 7.20 0.04 0.60
C ASP A 15 6.17 0.88 -0.17
N LEU A 16 6.21 2.21 -0.02
CA LEU A 16 5.32 3.14 -0.72
C LEU A 16 5.71 3.31 -2.20
N VAL A 17 6.99 3.09 -2.52
CA VAL A 17 7.55 3.40 -3.85
C VAL A 17 6.83 2.62 -4.94
N GLY A 18 6.55 1.33 -4.72
CA GLY A 18 5.83 0.52 -5.70
C GLY A 18 4.42 1.03 -6.00
N GLY A 19 3.67 1.42 -4.95
CA GLY A 19 2.33 1.98 -5.10
C GLY A 19 2.35 3.32 -5.84
N VAL A 20 3.30 4.20 -5.52
CA VAL A 20 3.48 5.48 -6.20
C VAL A 20 3.87 5.29 -7.67
N LEU A 21 4.82 4.39 -7.96
CA LEU A 21 5.24 4.11 -9.33
C LEU A 21 4.09 3.52 -10.14
N PHE A 22 3.30 2.61 -9.58
CA PHE A 22 2.10 2.09 -10.25
C PHE A 22 1.14 3.22 -10.63
N LEU A 23 0.75 4.05 -9.66
CA LEU A 23 -0.18 5.16 -9.88
C LEU A 23 0.36 6.23 -10.84
N ALA A 24 1.68 6.44 -10.88
CA ALA A 24 2.33 7.38 -11.79
C ALA A 24 2.60 6.79 -13.19
N SER A 25 2.41 5.48 -13.38
CA SER A 25 2.73 4.79 -14.64
C SER A 25 1.53 4.69 -15.58
N PRO A 26 1.76 4.42 -16.88
CA PRO A 26 0.69 4.08 -17.82
C PRO A 26 -0.15 2.85 -17.42
N ALA A 27 0.33 2.01 -16.49
CA ALA A 27 -0.45 0.86 -16.02
C ALA A 27 -1.69 1.28 -15.21
N ALA A 28 -1.73 2.53 -14.71
CA ALA A 28 -2.86 3.09 -13.97
C ALA A 28 -3.78 3.98 -14.82
N ASP A 29 -3.65 3.98 -16.17
CA ASP A 29 -4.33 4.95 -17.06
C ASP A 29 -5.88 4.90 -17.00
N PHE A 30 -6.44 3.78 -16.52
CA PHE A 30 -7.88 3.64 -16.28
C PHE A 30 -8.26 3.49 -14.79
N VAL A 31 -7.32 3.73 -13.88
CA VAL A 31 -7.51 3.56 -12.43
C VAL A 31 -7.74 4.93 -11.78
N GLY A 32 -8.96 5.45 -11.95
CA GLY A 32 -9.39 6.74 -11.41
C GLY A 32 -10.32 6.61 -10.19
N GLY A 33 -10.27 7.60 -9.30
CA GLY A 33 -11.20 7.70 -8.15
C GLY A 33 -11.00 6.66 -7.05
N GLN A 34 -9.87 5.96 -7.05
CA GLN A 34 -9.54 4.93 -6.06
C GLN A 34 -8.48 5.42 -5.08
N VAL A 35 -8.54 4.92 -3.85
CA VAL A 35 -7.51 5.10 -2.83
C VAL A 35 -6.75 3.79 -2.68
N LEU A 36 -5.45 3.79 -2.96
CA LEU A 36 -4.58 2.62 -2.78
C LEU A 36 -3.90 2.69 -1.40
N TYR A 37 -4.31 1.81 -0.49
CA TYR A 37 -3.70 1.68 0.83
C TYR A 37 -2.43 0.83 0.75
N VAL A 38 -1.32 1.38 1.24
CA VAL A 38 -0.02 0.70 1.34
C VAL A 38 0.43 0.73 2.81
N ASP A 39 -0.20 -0.11 3.62
CA ASP A 39 -0.08 -0.07 5.09
C ASP A 39 0.23 -1.44 5.74
N GLY A 40 0.63 -2.42 4.92
CA GLY A 40 0.87 -3.78 5.38
C GLY A 40 -0.39 -4.53 5.82
N GLY A 41 -1.58 -4.09 5.37
CA GLY A 41 -2.87 -4.72 5.59
C GLY A 41 -3.65 -4.20 6.80
N MET A 42 -3.18 -3.13 7.45
CA MET A 42 -3.82 -2.59 8.67
C MET A 42 -5.28 -2.21 8.43
N THR A 43 -5.58 -1.56 7.30
CA THR A 43 -6.92 -1.15 6.91
C THR A 43 -7.88 -2.34 6.78
N SER A 44 -7.39 -3.55 6.52
CA SER A 44 -8.21 -4.76 6.38
C SER A 44 -8.53 -5.46 7.70
N VAL A 45 -7.89 -5.06 8.81
CA VAL A 45 -8.01 -5.73 10.12
C VAL A 45 -8.39 -4.78 11.26
N LEU A 46 -8.56 -3.50 10.95
CA LEU A 46 -9.13 -2.49 11.85
C LEU A 46 -10.66 -2.51 11.80
#